data_AF-A0A7V8E4D2-F1
#
_entry.id   AF-A0A7V8E4D2-F1
#
_cell.length_a   1.000
_cell.length_b   1.000
_cell.length_c   1.000
_cell.angle_alpha   90.00
_cell.angle_beta   90.00
_cell.angle_gamma   90.00
#
_symmetry.space_group_name_H-M   'P 1'
#
loop_
_entity.id
_entity.type
_entity.pdbx_description
1 polymer ?
#
loop_
_entity_poly.entity_id
_entity_poly.type
_entity_poly.pdbx_seq_one_letter_code
_entity_poly.pdbx_strand_id
1 'polypeptide(L)'
;MSAQPALRGLHTVEPRVDAPQMSAVSPRPLDSTGMLDVGTASSRLSGLGFERVATIQGTTYRDCSTVVVAPTRGMIHHRVVAAWQSLIAPMNQKRAFLFVAGDEVGRAYNSFLQQVLAHPELSTWKYVLTLEDDNIPPPDAHLRLLEAIELGKFDAVGGLYFTKGDVNMPQCYGDPEEFRRSGVMEFRPRNVVEALQRGQIVECNGIAMGCTLWRMELFRQLPPPWFVTVADWFPELGGAAAMTQDLYFCKKAREAGKTFAVDMRVKVGHLDPNTGIVY
;
A
#
# COMPACT_ATOMS: atom_id res chain seq x y z
N MET A 1 -62.25 30.25 -17.48
CA MET A 1 -63.31 29.86 -16.51
C MET A 1 -62.84 28.55 -15.88
N SER A 2 -62.15 28.61 -14.74
CA SER A 2 -62.71 28.42 -13.38
C SER A 2 -63.31 27.01 -13.22
N ALA A 3 -62.99 26.19 -12.24
CA ALA A 3 -62.50 26.47 -10.90
C ALA A 3 -61.88 25.19 -10.28
N GLN A 4 -61.03 25.38 -9.28
CA GLN A 4 -60.73 24.38 -8.25
C GLN A 4 -62.01 23.93 -7.51
N PRO A 5 -61.93 22.81 -6.77
CA PRO A 5 -62.50 22.75 -5.44
C PRO A 5 -61.43 22.48 -4.37
N ALA A 6 -61.62 23.16 -3.25
CA ALA A 6 -60.77 23.13 -2.07
C ALA A 6 -61.26 22.13 -1.00
N LEU A 7 -60.28 21.55 -0.31
CA LEU A 7 -60.18 21.28 1.14
C LEU A 7 -61.23 20.44 1.88
N ARG A 8 -60.74 19.35 2.48
CA ARG A 8 -60.82 18.93 3.92
C ARG A 8 -60.33 17.47 3.95
N GLY A 9 -59.25 17.06 4.61
CA GLY A 9 -58.77 17.38 5.95
C GLY A 9 -58.79 16.07 6.72
N LEU A 10 -57.63 15.56 7.16
CA LEU A 10 -57.48 14.69 8.34
C LEU A 10 -55.99 14.56 8.67
N HIS A 11 -55.69 15.02 9.88
CA HIS A 11 -54.40 14.93 10.54
C HIS A 11 -54.07 13.49 10.93
N THR A 12 -52.87 13.04 10.60
CA THR A 12 -52.07 12.16 11.47
C THR A 12 -50.61 12.59 11.31
N VAL A 13 -50.14 13.39 12.26
CA VAL A 13 -48.72 13.74 12.41
C VAL A 13 -48.07 12.52 13.07
N GLU A 14 -47.26 11.78 12.32
CA GLU A 14 -46.38 10.77 12.91
C GLU A 14 -45.37 11.44 13.86
N PRO A 15 -45.06 10.84 15.02
CA PRO A 15 -44.12 11.42 15.95
C PRO A 15 -42.72 11.44 15.34
N ARG A 16 -42.13 12.64 15.26
CA ARG A 16 -40.70 12.82 14.97
C ARG A 16 -39.90 11.98 15.96
N VAL A 17 -39.13 11.03 15.45
CA VAL A 17 -38.08 10.36 16.21
C VAL A 17 -37.05 11.43 16.57
N ASP A 18 -36.89 11.67 17.86
CA ASP A 18 -35.94 12.64 18.40
C ASP A 18 -34.53 12.34 17.88
N ALA A 19 -33.95 13.32 17.19
CA ALA A 19 -32.52 13.31 16.89
C ALA A 19 -31.75 13.28 18.22
N PRO A 20 -30.71 12.44 18.38
CA PRO A 20 -29.92 12.43 19.59
C PRO A 20 -29.34 13.82 19.81
N GLN A 21 -29.69 14.43 20.95
CA GLN A 21 -29.13 15.70 21.38
C GLN A 21 -27.61 15.56 21.45
N MET A 22 -26.90 16.17 20.49
CA MET A 22 -25.48 16.41 20.64
C MET A 22 -25.31 17.38 21.80
N SER A 23 -24.93 16.87 22.97
CA SER A 23 -24.52 17.71 24.08
C SER A 23 -23.39 18.63 23.60
N ALA A 24 -23.62 19.93 23.61
CA ALA A 24 -22.59 20.91 23.35
C ALA A 24 -21.44 20.70 24.35
N VAL A 25 -20.33 20.13 23.87
CA VAL A 25 -19.12 19.98 24.68
C VAL A 25 -18.58 21.38 24.91
N SER A 26 -18.74 21.88 26.13
CA SER A 26 -18.15 23.15 26.57
C SER A 26 -16.64 23.17 26.26
N PRO A 27 -16.08 24.23 25.65
CA PRO A 27 -14.63 24.34 25.51
C PRO A 27 -14.03 24.54 26.91
N ARG A 28 -13.28 23.54 27.38
CA ARG A 28 -12.53 23.56 28.64
C ARG A 28 -11.03 23.67 28.35
N PRO A 29 -10.26 24.23 29.29
CA PRO A 29 -9.13 25.09 28.97
C PRO A 29 -8.00 24.32 28.30
N LEU A 30 -7.50 24.89 27.21
CA LEU A 30 -6.15 24.62 26.73
C LEU A 30 -5.17 24.97 27.86
N ASP A 31 -4.04 24.28 27.93
CA ASP A 31 -3.00 24.65 28.89
C ASP A 31 -2.48 26.08 28.61
N SER A 32 -1.64 26.61 29.50
CA SER A 32 -1.07 27.96 29.35
C SER A 32 -0.23 28.15 28.07
N THR A 33 0.00 27.10 27.30
CA THR A 33 0.72 27.11 26.02
C THR A 33 -0.19 26.94 24.80
N GLY A 34 -1.51 26.79 25.00
CA GLY A 34 -2.46 26.54 23.91
C GLY A 34 -2.38 25.11 23.36
N MET A 35 -1.66 24.21 24.03
CA MET A 35 -1.51 22.82 23.63
C MET A 35 -2.52 21.93 24.37
N LEU A 36 -2.92 20.85 23.69
CA LEU A 36 -3.71 19.81 24.32
C LEU A 36 -2.77 19.00 25.23
N ASP A 37 -3.14 18.91 26.51
CA ASP A 37 -2.49 18.03 27.47
C ASP A 37 -2.41 16.59 26.93
N VAL A 38 -1.26 15.94 27.16
CA VAL A 38 -0.93 14.61 26.62
C VAL A 38 -1.92 13.55 27.11
N GLY A 39 -2.38 13.62 28.36
CA GLY A 39 -3.40 12.70 28.88
C GLY A 39 -4.76 12.90 28.21
N THR A 40 -5.10 14.16 27.92
CA THR A 40 -6.34 14.54 27.23
C THR A 40 -6.31 14.15 25.74
N ALA A 41 -5.16 14.25 25.07
CA ALA A 41 -4.96 13.74 23.73
C ALA A 41 -5.06 12.20 23.70
N SER A 42 -4.38 11.52 24.62
CA SER A 42 -4.37 10.05 24.69
C SER A 42 -5.75 9.44 24.93
N SER A 43 -6.56 10.05 25.80
CA SER A 43 -7.93 9.56 26.09
C SER A 43 -8.88 9.73 24.91
N ARG A 44 -8.73 10.81 24.13
CA ARG A 44 -9.52 11.05 22.89
C ARG A 44 -9.14 10.15 21.72
N LEU A 45 -7.98 9.49 21.79
CA LEU A 45 -7.45 8.62 20.74
C LEU A 45 -7.74 7.12 20.99
N SER A 46 -8.32 6.78 22.14
CA SER A 46 -8.72 5.40 22.46
C SER A 46 -9.84 4.92 21.54
N GLY A 47 -9.69 3.72 20.97
CA GLY A 47 -10.65 3.14 20.01
C GLY A 47 -10.63 3.71 18.58
N LEU A 48 -9.84 4.74 18.28
CA LEU A 48 -9.71 5.32 16.92
C LEU A 48 -8.48 4.78 16.15
N GLY A 49 -7.81 3.75 16.66
CA GLY A 49 -6.63 3.14 16.02
C GLY A 49 -5.30 3.88 16.25
N PHE A 50 -5.30 4.94 17.06
CA PHE A 50 -4.12 5.75 17.39
C PHE A 50 -3.46 5.39 18.73
N GLU A 51 -3.84 4.26 19.35
CA GLU A 51 -3.19 3.71 20.55
C GLU A 51 -1.69 3.38 20.35
N ARG A 52 -1.18 3.50 19.11
CA ARG A 52 0.23 3.37 18.71
C ARG A 52 1.03 4.68 18.67
N VAL A 53 0.57 5.76 19.33
CA VAL A 53 1.53 6.76 19.85
C VAL A 53 2.15 6.29 21.17
N ALA A 54 1.91 5.02 21.57
CA ALA A 54 2.91 4.25 22.28
C ALA A 54 4.13 4.13 21.35
N THR A 55 5.02 5.12 21.46
CA THR A 55 6.43 5.09 21.10
C THR A 55 6.71 4.12 19.96
N ILE A 56 6.77 4.61 18.71
CA ILE A 56 7.54 3.87 17.72
C ILE A 56 8.95 3.79 18.31
N GLN A 57 9.28 2.67 18.96
CA GLN A 57 10.56 2.49 19.62
C GLN A 57 11.61 2.47 18.52
N GLY A 58 12.21 3.63 18.27
CA GLY A 58 13.46 3.77 17.54
C GLY A 58 13.39 4.17 16.07
N THR A 59 12.28 4.64 15.49
CA THR A 59 12.34 5.20 14.11
C THR A 59 12.85 6.63 14.05
N THR A 60 12.71 7.42 15.11
CA THR A 60 13.23 8.80 15.15
C THR A 60 14.75 8.87 14.93
N TYR A 61 15.49 7.79 15.20
CA TYR A 61 16.95 7.69 15.02
C TYR A 61 17.40 6.72 13.93
N ARG A 62 16.49 6.00 13.27
CA ARG A 62 16.84 5.07 12.19
C ARG A 62 16.70 5.76 10.84
N ASP A 63 17.68 5.52 9.97
CA ASP A 63 17.58 5.96 8.59
C ASP A 63 16.40 5.26 7.90
N CYS A 64 15.43 6.06 7.49
CA CYS A 64 14.27 5.66 6.70
C CYS A 64 14.21 6.41 5.36
N SER A 65 15.36 6.86 4.86
CA SER A 65 15.49 7.49 3.55
C SER A 65 14.82 6.64 2.47
N THR A 66 13.81 7.20 1.81
CA THR A 66 12.95 6.47 0.88
C THR A 66 12.79 7.22 -0.43
N VAL A 67 13.18 6.56 -1.52
CA VAL A 67 12.82 6.99 -2.87
C VAL A 67 11.45 6.41 -3.20
N VAL A 68 10.46 7.26 -3.47
CA VAL A 68 9.15 6.84 -3.95
C VAL A 68 9.12 6.95 -5.47
N VAL A 69 8.71 5.89 -6.15
CA VAL A 69 8.58 5.84 -7.61
C VAL A 69 7.16 5.51 -8.00
N ALA A 70 6.62 6.30 -8.92
CA ALA A 70 5.34 6.05 -9.53
C ALA A 70 5.48 6.03 -11.07
N PRO A 71 5.48 4.85 -11.70
CA PRO A 71 5.37 4.78 -13.15
C PRO A 71 3.97 5.24 -13.57
N THR A 72 3.89 5.96 -14.67
CA THR A 72 2.60 6.38 -15.24
C THR A 72 2.63 6.37 -16.75
N ARG A 73 1.47 6.12 -17.35
CA ARG A 73 1.26 6.26 -18.81
C ARG A 73 0.88 7.69 -19.23
N GLY A 74 0.93 8.66 -18.31
CA GLY A 74 0.78 10.08 -18.58
C GLY A 74 -0.48 10.73 -17.99
N MET A 75 -1.47 9.94 -17.57
CA MET A 75 -2.65 10.42 -16.83
C MET A 75 -2.81 9.64 -15.55
N ILE A 76 -3.08 10.35 -14.45
CA ILE A 76 -3.25 9.75 -13.12
C ILE A 76 -4.60 10.20 -12.57
N HIS A 77 -5.39 9.26 -12.08
CA HIS A 77 -6.72 9.57 -11.55
C HIS A 77 -6.63 10.42 -10.28
N HIS A 78 -7.48 11.45 -10.15
CA HIS A 78 -7.42 12.40 -9.03
C HIS A 78 -7.52 11.72 -7.65
N ARG A 79 -8.28 10.63 -7.52
CA ARG A 79 -8.37 9.82 -6.29
C ARG A 79 -7.02 9.20 -5.88
N VAL A 80 -6.23 8.76 -6.87
CA VAL A 80 -4.89 8.19 -6.65
C VAL A 80 -3.93 9.29 -6.22
N VAL A 81 -3.94 10.43 -6.92
CA VAL A 81 -3.14 11.60 -6.54
C VAL A 81 -3.47 12.08 -5.11
N ALA A 82 -4.76 12.17 -4.77
CA ALA A 82 -5.19 12.55 -3.42
C ALA A 82 -4.67 11.58 -2.35
N ALA A 83 -4.73 10.26 -2.62
CA ALA A 83 -4.19 9.25 -1.73
C ALA A 83 -2.67 9.41 -1.55
N TRP A 84 -1.92 9.59 -2.63
CA TRP A 84 -0.47 9.80 -2.56
C TRP A 84 -0.08 11.08 -1.82
N GLN A 85 -0.85 12.16 -1.96
CA GLN A 85 -0.63 13.41 -1.22
C GLN A 85 -0.93 13.25 0.28
N SER A 86 -1.86 12.36 0.64
CA SER A 86 -2.17 12.04 2.04
C SER A 86 -1.18 11.08 2.70
N LEU A 87 -0.26 10.47 1.94
CA LEU A 87 0.73 9.54 2.50
C LEU A 87 1.62 10.26 3.51
N ILE A 88 1.52 9.85 4.77
CA ILE A 88 2.41 10.32 5.81
C ILE A 88 3.74 9.61 5.69
N ALA A 89 4.83 10.36 5.85
CA ALA A 89 6.18 9.85 5.85
C ALA A 89 6.79 9.97 7.25
N PRO A 90 7.82 9.18 7.58
CA PRO A 90 8.57 9.36 8.82
C PRO A 90 9.07 10.79 8.97
N MET A 91 8.86 11.39 10.15
CA MET A 91 9.32 12.75 10.44
C MET A 91 10.85 12.84 10.37
N ASN A 92 11.36 13.95 9.83
CA ASN A 92 12.79 14.25 9.71
C ASN A 92 13.61 13.25 8.89
N GLN A 93 12.97 12.52 7.96
CA GLN A 93 13.64 11.58 7.07
C GLN A 93 13.67 12.09 5.62
N LYS A 94 14.71 11.71 4.88
CA LYS A 94 14.82 12.06 3.46
C LYS A 94 13.75 11.31 2.65
N ARG A 95 13.02 12.03 1.80
CA ARG A 95 12.04 11.44 0.89
C ARG A 95 12.04 12.19 -0.43
N ALA A 96 12.04 11.43 -1.52
CA ALA A 96 11.89 11.95 -2.87
C ALA A 96 10.74 11.21 -3.54
N PHE A 97 9.81 11.93 -4.16
CA PHE A 97 8.71 11.34 -4.92
C PHE A 97 8.95 11.63 -6.39
N LEU A 98 9.16 10.58 -7.19
CA LEU A 98 9.58 10.67 -8.58
C LEU A 98 8.59 9.95 -9.48
N PHE A 99 8.28 10.59 -10.61
CA PHE A 99 7.44 10.02 -11.66
C PHE A 99 8.31 9.51 -12.80
N VAL A 100 7.91 8.38 -13.38
CA VAL A 100 8.56 7.81 -14.56
C VAL A 100 7.48 7.60 -15.62
N ALA A 101 7.65 8.22 -16.79
CA ALA A 101 6.66 8.16 -17.86
C ALA A 101 7.30 7.74 -19.18
N GLY A 102 6.49 7.12 -20.05
CA GLY A 102 6.85 6.91 -21.45
C GLY A 102 7.45 5.55 -21.82
N ASP A 103 7.55 4.61 -20.87
CA ASP A 103 8.03 3.25 -21.11
C ASP A 103 7.02 2.20 -20.62
N GLU A 104 7.17 0.96 -21.09
CA GLU A 104 6.53 -0.21 -20.45
C GLU A 104 6.97 -0.31 -18.98
N VAL A 105 6.08 -0.77 -18.10
CA VAL A 105 6.24 -0.66 -16.64
C VAL A 105 7.54 -1.28 -16.12
N GLY A 106 7.94 -2.46 -16.60
CA GLY A 106 9.20 -3.09 -16.23
C GLY A 106 10.41 -2.29 -16.69
N ARG A 107 10.40 -1.81 -17.94
CA ARG A 107 11.46 -0.93 -18.46
C ARG A 107 11.56 0.39 -17.69
N ALA A 108 10.43 1.00 -17.36
CA ALA A 108 10.36 2.22 -16.56
C ALA A 108 11.01 2.03 -15.19
N TYR A 109 10.65 0.96 -14.47
CA TYR A 109 11.26 0.63 -13.18
C TYR A 109 12.76 0.34 -13.29
N ASN A 110 13.20 -0.43 -14.30
CA ASN A 110 14.62 -0.74 -14.48
C ASN A 110 15.46 0.52 -14.76
N SER A 111 15.03 1.37 -15.69
CA SER A 111 15.72 2.63 -16.01
C SER A 111 15.78 3.54 -14.79
N PHE A 112 14.67 3.64 -14.05
CA PHE A 112 14.60 4.41 -12.83
C PHE A 112 15.59 3.94 -11.77
N LEU A 113 15.58 2.65 -11.45
CA LEU A 113 16.48 2.09 -10.44
C LEU A 113 17.95 2.23 -10.84
N GLN A 114 18.27 2.09 -12.13
CA GLN A 114 19.63 2.37 -12.63
C GLN A 114 20.04 3.82 -12.37
N GLN A 115 19.15 4.78 -12.62
CA GLN A 115 19.42 6.19 -12.36
C GLN A 115 19.57 6.49 -10.86
N VAL A 116 18.72 5.90 -10.02
CA VAL A 116 18.81 6.03 -8.56
C VAL A 116 20.12 5.46 -8.03
N LEU A 117 20.53 4.28 -8.50
CA LEU A 117 21.79 3.64 -8.10
C LEU A 117 23.02 4.38 -8.66
N ALA A 118 22.90 5.09 -9.77
CA ALA A 118 23.97 5.93 -10.33
C ALA A 118 24.05 7.32 -9.67
N HIS A 119 23.00 7.78 -8.98
CA HIS A 119 22.96 9.12 -8.39
C HIS A 119 23.78 9.18 -7.08
N PRO A 120 24.67 10.17 -6.89
CA PRO A 120 25.60 10.21 -5.75
C PRO A 120 24.90 10.23 -4.38
N GLU A 121 23.76 10.91 -4.26
CA GLU A 121 22.96 10.92 -3.03
C GLU A 121 21.96 9.76 -2.93
N LEU A 122 21.03 9.63 -3.90
CA LEU A 122 19.95 8.63 -3.82
C LEU A 122 20.45 7.19 -3.74
N SER A 123 21.61 6.89 -4.33
CA SER A 123 22.23 5.56 -4.25
C SER A 123 22.62 5.16 -2.83
N THR A 124 22.72 6.10 -1.90
CA THR A 124 23.02 5.85 -0.48
C THR A 124 21.77 5.59 0.37
N TRP A 125 20.57 5.83 -0.17
CA TRP A 125 19.33 5.71 0.59
C TRP A 125 18.95 4.26 0.86
N LYS A 126 18.12 4.04 1.88
CA LYS A 126 17.84 2.70 2.41
C LYS A 126 16.69 1.98 1.69
N TYR A 127 15.70 2.72 1.20
CA TYR A 127 14.47 2.12 0.65
C TYR A 127 14.01 2.69 -0.69
N VAL A 128 13.28 1.86 -1.42
CA VAL A 128 12.46 2.24 -2.57
C VAL A 128 11.01 1.88 -2.27
N LEU A 129 10.08 2.82 -2.41
CA LEU A 129 8.64 2.58 -2.33
C LEU A 129 8.05 2.68 -3.75
N THR A 130 7.43 1.61 -4.22
CA THR A 130 6.73 1.58 -5.52
C THR A 130 5.25 1.88 -5.30
N LEU A 131 4.67 2.71 -6.17
CA LEU A 131 3.25 3.05 -6.21
C LEU A 131 2.76 3.03 -7.65
N GLU A 132 1.69 2.31 -7.98
CA GLU A 132 1.13 2.30 -9.34
C GLU A 132 -0.04 3.28 -9.47
N ASP A 133 -0.25 3.82 -10.69
CA ASP A 133 -1.15 4.93 -10.97
C ASP A 133 -2.65 4.62 -10.86
N ASP A 134 -2.96 3.40 -10.42
CA ASP A 134 -4.28 2.90 -10.08
C ASP A 134 -4.38 2.37 -8.63
N ASN A 135 -3.37 2.57 -7.79
CA ASN A 135 -3.40 2.18 -6.38
C ASN A 135 -3.67 3.34 -5.43
N ILE A 136 -4.57 3.10 -4.48
CA ILE A 136 -5.04 4.06 -3.47
C ILE A 136 -4.56 3.54 -2.10
N PRO A 137 -3.30 3.81 -1.70
CA PRO A 137 -2.80 3.37 -0.40
C PRO A 137 -3.45 4.15 0.74
N PRO A 138 -3.58 3.56 1.94
CA PRO A 138 -4.03 4.28 3.12
C PRO A 138 -2.97 5.31 3.55
N PRO A 139 -3.35 6.41 4.24
CA PRO A 139 -2.42 7.47 4.61
C PRO A 139 -1.18 6.97 5.34
N ASP A 140 -1.32 5.98 6.22
CA ASP A 140 -0.25 5.42 7.04
C ASP A 140 0.50 4.23 6.43
N ALA A 141 0.29 3.94 5.13
CA ALA A 141 0.92 2.82 4.43
C ALA A 141 2.45 2.84 4.56
N HIS A 142 3.09 3.97 4.28
CA HIS A 142 4.55 4.07 4.30
C HIS A 142 5.13 3.74 5.69
N LEU A 143 4.49 4.22 6.77
CA LEU A 143 4.93 3.91 8.13
C LEU A 143 4.74 2.44 8.49
N ARG A 144 3.60 1.84 8.14
CA ARG A 144 3.32 0.42 8.43
C ARG A 144 4.26 -0.51 7.66
N LEU A 145 4.56 -0.20 6.40
CA LEU A 145 5.51 -0.98 5.61
C LEU A 145 6.93 -0.89 6.18
N LEU A 146 7.35 0.30 6.65
CA LEU A 146 8.63 0.47 7.35
C LEU A 146 8.70 -0.32 8.67
N GLU A 147 7.61 -0.35 9.44
CA GLU A 147 7.51 -1.18 10.65
C GLU A 147 7.64 -2.66 10.30
N ALA A 148 6.89 -3.14 9.31
CA ALA A 148 6.84 -4.54 8.91
C ALA A 148 8.18 -5.04 8.35
N ILE A 149 8.82 -4.27 7.46
CA ILE A 149 10.10 -4.66 6.83
C ILE A 149 11.24 -4.74 7.85
N GLU A 150 11.20 -3.91 8.90
CA GLU A 150 12.21 -3.91 9.96
C GLU A 150 11.94 -4.98 11.02
N LEU A 151 10.68 -5.17 11.43
CA LEU A 151 10.30 -6.19 12.42
C LEU A 151 10.55 -7.60 11.88
N GLY A 152 10.12 -7.85 10.64
CA GLY A 152 10.27 -9.16 10.00
C GLY A 152 11.62 -9.37 9.31
N LYS A 153 12.47 -8.33 9.25
CA LYS A 153 13.76 -8.36 8.54
C LYS A 153 13.64 -8.81 7.07
N PHE A 154 12.52 -8.47 6.43
CA PHE A 154 12.26 -8.80 5.03
C PHE A 154 13.09 -7.93 4.09
N ASP A 155 13.33 -8.41 2.87
CA ASP A 155 13.96 -7.63 1.80
C ASP A 155 12.94 -6.70 1.13
N ALA A 156 11.66 -7.07 1.11
CA ALA A 156 10.57 -6.19 0.71
C ALA A 156 9.23 -6.56 1.38
N VAL A 157 8.36 -5.56 1.55
CA VAL A 157 7.00 -5.73 2.09
C VAL A 157 5.99 -4.96 1.26
N GLY A 158 4.93 -5.64 0.83
CA GLY A 158 3.80 -5.06 0.09
C GLY A 158 2.59 -4.74 0.97
N GLY A 159 1.78 -3.79 0.54
CA GLY A 159 0.40 -3.65 1.01
C GLY A 159 -0.53 -4.64 0.31
N LEU A 160 -1.61 -5.05 0.99
CA LEU A 160 -2.61 -5.94 0.41
C LEU A 160 -3.55 -5.15 -0.50
N TYR A 161 -3.65 -5.58 -1.75
CA TYR A 161 -4.72 -5.26 -2.68
C TYR A 161 -5.10 -6.51 -3.46
N PHE A 162 -6.22 -6.45 -4.18
CA PHE A 162 -6.73 -7.56 -4.95
C PHE A 162 -6.65 -7.24 -6.44
N THR A 163 -6.49 -8.26 -7.29
CA THR A 163 -6.68 -8.11 -8.74
C THR A 163 -8.07 -7.54 -9.00
N LYS A 164 -8.24 -6.74 -10.06
CA LYS A 164 -9.55 -6.22 -10.47
C LYS A 164 -10.44 -7.35 -10.99
N GLY A 165 -11.75 -7.22 -10.83
CA GLY A 165 -12.75 -8.13 -11.37
C GLY A 165 -13.71 -8.70 -10.32
N ASP A 166 -14.35 -9.83 -10.62
CA ASP A 166 -15.31 -10.43 -9.70
C ASP A 166 -14.67 -11.49 -8.80
N VAL A 167 -13.63 -12.17 -9.29
CA VAL A 167 -12.96 -13.28 -8.58
C VAL A 167 -11.91 -12.78 -7.59
N ASN A 168 -11.32 -11.60 -7.83
CA ASN A 168 -10.40 -10.85 -6.96
C ASN A 168 -9.42 -11.71 -6.15
N MET A 169 -8.23 -11.91 -6.71
CA MET A 169 -7.16 -12.65 -6.04
C MET A 169 -6.25 -11.70 -5.25
N PRO A 170 -5.83 -12.06 -4.03
CA PRO A 170 -4.93 -11.24 -3.24
C PRO A 170 -3.55 -11.19 -3.88
N GLN A 171 -2.93 -10.00 -3.87
CA GLN A 171 -1.57 -9.75 -4.33
C GLN A 171 -0.53 -10.22 -3.29
N CYS A 172 -0.58 -11.51 -2.96
CA CYS A 172 0.26 -12.22 -2.00
C CYS A 172 0.43 -13.65 -2.51
N TYR A 173 1.61 -13.99 -3.03
CA TYR A 173 1.77 -15.17 -3.89
C TYR A 173 2.75 -16.19 -3.34
N GLY A 174 2.36 -17.45 -3.36
CA GLY A 174 3.19 -18.60 -3.03
C GLY A 174 3.53 -18.73 -1.55
N ASP A 175 3.71 -19.98 -1.09
CA ASP A 175 4.11 -20.29 0.28
C ASP A 175 5.63 -20.55 0.39
N PRO A 176 6.36 -19.75 1.20
CA PRO A 176 7.76 -19.99 1.55
C PRO A 176 8.07 -21.37 2.14
N GLU A 177 7.18 -21.92 2.95
CA GLU A 177 7.34 -23.23 3.57
C GLU A 177 7.20 -24.33 2.53
N GLU A 178 6.24 -24.17 1.62
CA GLU A 178 6.06 -25.11 0.52
C GLU A 178 7.26 -25.09 -0.41
N PHE A 179 7.77 -23.91 -0.78
CA PHE A 179 8.98 -23.80 -1.59
C PHE A 179 10.19 -24.47 -0.91
N ARG A 180 10.41 -24.21 0.39
CA ARG A 180 11.50 -24.86 1.15
C ARG A 180 11.36 -26.38 1.22
N ARG A 181 10.14 -26.90 1.27
CA ARG A 181 9.86 -28.33 1.35
C ARG A 181 9.98 -29.03 -0.01
N SER A 182 9.45 -28.43 -1.07
CA SER A 182 9.33 -29.07 -2.39
C SER A 182 10.47 -28.69 -3.35
N GLY A 183 11.13 -27.56 -3.13
CA GLY A 183 12.06 -26.94 -4.08
C GLY A 183 11.36 -26.32 -5.29
N VAL A 184 10.02 -26.34 -5.36
CA VAL A 184 9.26 -25.84 -6.50
C VAL A 184 8.79 -24.42 -6.21
N MET A 185 9.24 -23.46 -7.03
CA MET A 185 8.80 -22.08 -6.95
C MET A 185 7.46 -21.90 -7.64
N GLU A 186 6.43 -21.56 -6.86
CA GLU A 186 5.10 -21.28 -7.35
C GLU A 186 4.55 -19.95 -6.81
N PHE A 187 3.61 -19.38 -7.56
CA PHE A 187 3.00 -18.08 -7.28
C PHE A 187 1.48 -18.20 -7.24
N ARG A 188 0.95 -19.26 -6.63
CA ARG A 188 -0.49 -19.34 -6.38
C ARG A 188 -0.88 -18.29 -5.33
N PRO A 189 -2.00 -17.56 -5.49
CA PRO A 189 -2.47 -16.64 -4.47
C PRO A 189 -2.66 -17.33 -3.11
N ARG A 190 -2.15 -16.69 -2.05
CA ARG A 190 -2.29 -17.15 -0.67
C ARG A 190 -3.73 -16.96 -0.19
N ASN A 191 -4.22 -17.89 0.63
CA ASN A 191 -5.43 -17.61 1.42
C ASN A 191 -5.08 -16.66 2.56
N VAL A 192 -5.54 -15.42 2.48
CA VAL A 192 -5.22 -14.36 3.45
C VAL A 192 -6.35 -14.05 4.42
N VAL A 193 -7.48 -14.77 4.40
CA VAL A 193 -8.69 -14.39 5.14
C VAL A 193 -8.44 -14.26 6.65
N GLU A 194 -7.85 -15.28 7.27
CA GLU A 194 -7.56 -15.27 8.71
C GLU A 194 -6.50 -14.22 9.07
N ALA A 195 -5.43 -14.14 8.29
CA ALA A 195 -4.35 -13.16 8.49
C ALA A 195 -4.85 -11.72 8.35
N LEU A 196 -5.79 -11.48 7.43
CA LEU A 196 -6.43 -10.19 7.21
C LEU A 196 -7.30 -9.77 8.39
N GLN A 197 -8.10 -10.70 8.93
CA GLN A 197 -8.91 -10.44 10.12
C GLN A 197 -8.05 -10.09 11.34
N ARG A 198 -6.86 -10.67 11.43
CA ARG A 198 -5.92 -10.45 12.54
C ARG A 198 -4.91 -9.33 12.31
N GLY A 199 -4.86 -8.73 11.12
CA GLY A 199 -3.88 -7.70 10.77
C GLY A 199 -2.44 -8.23 10.88
N GLN A 200 -2.19 -9.44 10.40
CA GLN A 200 -0.87 -10.09 10.44
C GLN A 200 0.01 -9.66 9.26
N ILE A 201 1.32 -9.89 9.40
CA ILE A 201 2.26 -9.86 8.29
C ILE A 201 2.41 -11.30 7.78
N VAL A 202 2.23 -11.52 6.48
CA VAL A 202 2.27 -12.84 5.87
C VAL A 202 3.47 -12.92 4.94
N GLU A 203 4.43 -13.80 5.26
CA GLU A 203 5.53 -14.11 4.33
C GLU A 203 4.99 -14.82 3.08
N CYS A 204 5.54 -14.48 1.91
CA CYS A 204 5.15 -15.04 0.63
C CYS A 204 6.36 -15.17 -0.31
N ASN A 205 6.20 -15.90 -1.42
CA ASN A 205 7.23 -16.01 -2.46
C ASN A 205 7.24 -14.80 -3.41
N GLY A 206 6.10 -14.15 -3.61
CA GLY A 206 5.95 -13.02 -4.51
C GLY A 206 4.99 -11.96 -3.99
N ILE A 207 5.33 -10.71 -4.30
CA ILE A 207 4.56 -9.51 -4.01
C ILE A 207 4.46 -8.68 -5.28
N ALA A 208 3.36 -7.94 -5.42
CA ALA A 208 3.20 -7.01 -6.54
C ALA A 208 3.69 -5.60 -6.19
N MET A 209 3.62 -4.65 -7.13
CA MET A 209 4.34 -3.37 -7.02
C MET A 209 3.46 -2.13 -6.75
N GLY A 210 2.14 -2.29 -6.70
CA GLY A 210 1.19 -1.21 -6.48
C GLY A 210 1.34 -0.37 -5.20
N CYS A 211 1.90 -0.93 -4.13
CA CYS A 211 2.26 -0.23 -2.91
C CYS A 211 3.24 -1.07 -2.09
N THR A 212 4.52 -1.02 -2.46
CA THR A 212 5.50 -1.98 -1.93
C THR A 212 6.81 -1.30 -1.59
N LEU A 213 7.31 -1.57 -0.38
CA LEU A 213 8.57 -1.07 0.13
C LEU A 213 9.66 -2.11 -0.04
N TRP A 214 10.75 -1.74 -0.69
CA TRP A 214 11.91 -2.58 -0.98
C TRP A 214 13.14 -2.02 -0.28
N ARG A 215 14.02 -2.88 0.23
CA ARG A 215 15.38 -2.47 0.62
C ARG A 215 16.16 -2.14 -0.64
N MET A 216 16.78 -0.95 -0.69
CA MET A 216 17.63 -0.53 -1.82
C MET A 216 18.75 -1.54 -2.08
N GLU A 217 19.29 -2.13 -1.01
CA GLU A 217 20.33 -3.14 -1.07
C GLU A 217 19.98 -4.37 -1.93
N LEU A 218 18.69 -4.73 -2.01
CA LEU A 218 18.22 -5.82 -2.85
C LEU A 218 18.60 -5.61 -4.33
N PHE A 219 18.48 -4.38 -4.81
CA PHE A 219 18.82 -4.01 -6.19
C PHE A 219 20.32 -3.84 -6.43
N ARG A 220 21.12 -3.67 -5.35
CA ARG A 220 22.59 -3.70 -5.42
C ARG A 220 23.12 -5.12 -5.53
N GLN A 221 22.48 -6.05 -4.84
CA GLN A 221 22.92 -7.44 -4.74
C GLN A 221 22.48 -8.31 -5.92
N LEU A 222 21.36 -7.97 -6.56
CA LEU A 222 20.85 -8.68 -7.73
C LEU A 222 21.10 -7.85 -8.99
N PRO A 223 21.68 -8.42 -10.06
CA PRO A 223 21.98 -7.67 -11.28
C PRO A 223 20.69 -7.32 -12.04
N PRO A 224 20.65 -6.20 -12.78
CA PRO A 224 19.57 -5.91 -13.72
C PRO A 224 19.57 -6.87 -14.93
N PRO A 225 18.49 -6.94 -15.72
CA PRO A 225 17.19 -6.32 -15.44
C PRO A 225 16.51 -6.98 -14.22
N TRP A 226 15.84 -6.17 -13.41
CA TRP A 226 15.11 -6.63 -12.24
C TRP A 226 13.68 -7.01 -12.63
N PHE A 227 12.99 -6.10 -13.32
CA PHE A 227 11.57 -6.25 -13.65
C PHE A 227 11.39 -6.56 -15.14
N VAL A 228 10.87 -7.74 -15.47
CA VAL A 228 10.69 -8.18 -16.87
C VAL A 228 9.34 -8.85 -17.02
N THR A 229 8.49 -8.28 -17.86
CA THR A 229 7.24 -8.93 -18.27
C THR A 229 7.56 -10.02 -19.29
N VAL A 230 7.18 -11.25 -18.99
CA VAL A 230 7.32 -12.40 -19.91
C VAL A 230 5.92 -12.81 -20.35
N ALA A 231 5.68 -12.83 -21.65
CA ALA A 231 4.43 -13.31 -22.24
C ALA A 231 4.75 -13.91 -23.61
N ASP A 232 5.26 -15.13 -23.61
CA ASP A 232 5.78 -15.78 -24.82
C ASP A 232 5.56 -17.31 -24.80
N TRP A 233 5.79 -17.95 -25.94
CA TRP A 233 5.73 -19.40 -26.10
C TRP A 233 7.13 -19.94 -26.38
N PHE A 234 7.63 -20.81 -25.50
CA PHE A 234 8.95 -21.44 -25.63
C PHE A 234 8.77 -22.94 -25.87
N PRO A 235 8.78 -23.42 -27.14
CA PRO A 235 8.63 -24.83 -27.47
C PRO A 235 9.62 -25.73 -26.75
N GLU A 236 10.88 -25.29 -26.64
CA GLU A 236 11.97 -25.97 -25.95
C GLU A 236 11.79 -26.06 -24.42
N LEU A 237 10.94 -25.21 -23.83
CA LEU A 237 10.60 -25.24 -22.40
C LEU A 237 9.23 -25.88 -22.15
N GLY A 238 8.61 -26.47 -23.17
CA GLY A 238 7.36 -27.21 -23.06
C GLY A 238 6.10 -26.34 -23.00
N GLY A 239 6.15 -25.06 -23.40
CA GLY A 239 4.94 -24.27 -23.64
C GLY A 239 5.02 -22.77 -23.34
N ALA A 240 3.86 -22.19 -22.98
CA ALA A 240 3.69 -20.77 -22.70
C ALA A 240 4.37 -20.38 -21.37
N ALA A 241 5.12 -19.29 -21.38
CA ALA A 241 5.57 -18.60 -20.19
C ALA A 241 4.89 -17.23 -20.11
N ALA A 242 4.06 -17.05 -19.08
CA ALA A 242 3.40 -15.79 -18.78
C ALA A 242 3.66 -15.42 -17.32
N MET A 243 4.36 -14.30 -17.11
CA MET A 243 4.72 -13.80 -15.79
C MET A 243 4.87 -12.28 -15.84
N THR A 244 4.25 -11.61 -14.88
CA THR A 244 4.36 -10.16 -14.71
C THR A 244 5.76 -9.79 -14.18
N GLN A 245 6.14 -8.53 -14.39
CA GLN A 245 7.45 -8.00 -14.09
C GLN A 245 7.87 -8.16 -12.62
N ASP A 246 6.91 -8.08 -11.71
CA ASP A 246 7.05 -8.21 -10.27
C ASP A 246 7.34 -9.65 -9.84
N LEU A 247 6.56 -10.62 -10.32
CA LEU A 247 6.75 -12.04 -10.04
C LEU A 247 8.03 -12.57 -10.67
N TYR A 248 8.42 -12.05 -11.85
CA TYR A 248 9.72 -12.33 -12.45
C TYR A 248 10.85 -11.97 -11.49
N PHE A 249 10.81 -10.77 -10.93
CA PHE A 249 11.83 -10.33 -9.99
C PHE A 249 11.80 -11.13 -8.70
N CYS A 250 10.60 -11.37 -8.15
CA CYS A 250 10.41 -12.14 -6.93
C CYS A 250 10.98 -13.56 -7.08
N LYS A 251 10.75 -14.24 -8.21
CA LYS A 251 11.34 -15.55 -8.50
C LYS A 251 12.86 -15.53 -8.37
N LYS A 252 13.50 -14.65 -9.15
CA LYS A 252 14.96 -14.48 -9.17
C LYS A 252 15.52 -14.18 -7.78
N ALA A 253 14.85 -13.30 -7.04
CA ALA A 253 15.27 -12.89 -5.71
C ALA A 253 15.08 -14.02 -4.67
N ARG A 254 13.97 -14.76 -4.71
CA ARG A 254 13.75 -15.92 -3.83
C ARG A 254 14.79 -17.02 -4.07
N GLU A 255 15.13 -17.29 -5.32
CA GLU A 255 16.22 -18.21 -5.70
C GLU A 255 17.57 -17.75 -5.14
N ALA A 256 17.76 -16.44 -4.95
CA ALA A 256 18.92 -15.85 -4.28
C ALA A 256 18.76 -15.72 -2.75
N GLY A 257 17.75 -16.35 -2.14
CA GLY A 257 17.52 -16.39 -0.70
C GLY A 257 16.87 -15.15 -0.10
N LYS A 258 16.22 -14.32 -0.92
CA LYS A 258 15.51 -13.11 -0.47
C LYS A 258 14.15 -13.41 0.10
N THR A 259 13.64 -12.52 0.94
CA THR A 259 12.40 -12.72 1.70
C THR A 259 11.41 -11.59 1.50
N PHE A 260 10.14 -11.95 1.35
CA PHE A 260 9.06 -11.03 1.03
C PHE A 260 7.87 -11.26 1.94
N ALA A 261 7.11 -10.21 2.21
CA ALA A 261 5.87 -10.34 2.95
C ALA A 261 4.82 -9.32 2.50
N VAL A 262 3.58 -9.56 2.90
CA VAL A 262 2.48 -8.59 2.77
C VAL A 262 1.97 -8.23 4.16
N ASP A 263 1.88 -6.93 4.45
CA ASP A 263 1.30 -6.43 5.69
C ASP A 263 -0.21 -6.27 5.52
N MET A 264 -0.99 -7.16 6.13
CA MET A 264 -2.46 -7.17 6.02
C MET A 264 -3.13 -5.95 6.68
N ARG A 265 -2.37 -5.15 7.44
CA ARG A 265 -2.83 -3.88 8.01
C ARG A 265 -2.86 -2.78 6.93
N VAL A 266 -2.09 -2.91 5.85
CA VAL A 266 -2.02 -1.92 4.76
C VAL A 266 -2.96 -2.35 3.63
N LYS A 267 -4.21 -1.87 3.68
CA LYS A 267 -5.25 -2.21 2.70
C LYS A 267 -5.30 -1.15 1.60
N VAL A 268 -4.82 -1.52 0.43
CA VAL A 268 -4.64 -0.62 -0.71
C VAL A 268 -5.82 -0.82 -1.65
N GLY A 269 -6.50 0.26 -2.02
CA GLY A 269 -7.55 0.19 -3.03
C GLY A 269 -6.95 0.02 -4.43
N HIS A 270 -7.58 -0.79 -5.27
CA HIS A 270 -7.17 -0.97 -6.66
C HIS A 270 -8.25 -0.38 -7.58
N LEU A 271 -8.00 0.82 -8.09
CA LEU A 271 -8.94 1.59 -8.89
C LEU A 271 -8.98 1.05 -10.33
N ASP A 272 -10.16 0.75 -10.84
CA ASP A 272 -10.37 0.73 -12.29
C ASP A 272 -10.67 2.16 -12.76
N PRO A 273 -9.74 2.81 -13.50
CA PRO A 273 -9.95 4.19 -13.94
C PRO A 273 -11.08 4.34 -14.96
N ASN A 274 -11.49 3.26 -15.64
CA ASN A 274 -12.56 3.31 -16.65
C ASN A 274 -13.95 3.29 -16.01
N THR A 275 -14.12 2.52 -14.94
CA THR A 275 -15.42 2.33 -14.26
C THR A 275 -15.53 3.16 -12.97
N GLY A 276 -14.40 3.58 -12.39
CA GLY A 276 -14.33 4.25 -11.10
C GLY A 276 -14.48 3.32 -9.89
N ILE A 277 -14.61 2.01 -10.11
CA ILE A 277 -14.71 0.99 -9.06
C ILE A 277 -13.35 0.86 -8.37
N VAL A 278 -13.36 0.72 -7.04
CA VAL A 278 -12.17 0.41 -6.23
C VAL A 278 -12.37 -0.96 -5.62
N TYR A 279 -11.46 -1.86 -5.93
CA TYR A 279 -11.38 -3.21 -5.38
C TYR A 279 -10.52 -3.25 -4.11
#